data_AF-A0A0S4WL81-F1
#
_entry.id   AF-A0A0S4WL81-F1
#
_cell.length_a   1.000
_cell.length_b   1.000
_cell.length_c   1.000
_cell.angle_alpha   90.00
_cell.angle_beta   90.00
_cell.angle_gamma   90.00
#
_symmetry.space_group_name_H-M   'P 1'
#
loop_
_entity.id
_entity.type
_entity.pdbx_description
1 polymer ?
#
loop_
_entity_poly.entity_id
_entity_poly.type
_entity_poly.pdbx_seq_one_letter_code
_entity_poly.pdbx_strand_id
1 'polypeptide(L)'
;MKRQISFAEAESQGKTRVTRRQRFLTEMESVVPWSRLIAAVEPHYPKGKRGRPPIGLERMLRIDFLQQWYGLSDEALEDALYS
;
A
#
# COMPACT_ATOMS: atom_id res chain seq x y z
N MET A 1 -43.13 0.32 -14.96
CA MET A 1 -42.05 0.84 -15.82
C MET A 1 -40.82 -0.05 -15.63
N LYS A 2 -40.31 -0.69 -16.69
CA LYS A 2 -39.03 -1.42 -16.64
C LYS A 2 -37.91 -0.38 -16.60
N ARG A 3 -37.09 -0.37 -15.53
CA ARG A 3 -35.86 0.44 -15.50
C ARG A 3 -34.92 -0.09 -16.57
N GLN A 4 -34.70 0.70 -17.61
CA GLN A 4 -33.73 0.41 -18.65
C GLN A 4 -32.36 0.81 -18.11
N ILE A 5 -31.54 -0.19 -17.80
CA ILE A 5 -30.16 0.01 -17.36
C ILE A 5 -29.40 0.63 -18.53
N SER A 6 -28.79 1.80 -18.29
CA SER A 6 -27.99 2.48 -19.29
C SER A 6 -26.73 1.68 -19.61
N PHE A 7 -26.16 1.88 -20.80
CA PHE A 7 -24.95 1.17 -21.23
C PHE A 7 -23.78 1.37 -20.23
N ALA A 8 -23.68 2.56 -19.63
CA ALA A 8 -22.70 2.88 -18.59
C ALA A 8 -22.94 2.10 -17.27
N GLU A 9 -24.20 1.90 -16.89
CA GLU A 9 -24.55 1.06 -15.73
C GLU A 9 -24.30 -0.43 -16.01
N ALA A 10 -24.40 -0.89 -17.26
CA ALA A 10 -24.06 -2.25 -17.66
C ALA A 10 -22.53 -2.49 -17.70
N GLU A 11 -21.74 -1.53 -18.18
CA GLU A 11 -20.27 -1.61 -18.17
C GLU A 11 -19.71 -1.64 -16.73
N SER A 12 -20.33 -0.91 -15.80
CA SER A 12 -19.89 -0.87 -14.39
C SER A 12 -20.25 -2.13 -13.58
N GLN A 13 -21.19 -2.95 -14.06
CA GLN A 13 -21.59 -4.21 -13.40
C GLN A 13 -20.62 -5.38 -13.66
N GLY A 14 -19.70 -5.22 -14.63
CA GLY A 14 -18.71 -6.24 -15.00
C GLY A 14 -17.31 -5.92 -14.51
N LYS A 15 -17.04 -6.17 -13.23
CA LYS A 15 -15.68 -6.34 -12.65
C LYS A 15 -14.75 -5.13 -12.85
N THR A 16 -14.64 -4.30 -11.81
CA THR A 16 -13.68 -3.19 -11.75
C THR A 16 -12.31 -3.65 -12.26
N ARG A 17 -11.84 -3.02 -13.35
CA ARG A 17 -10.58 -3.39 -14.01
C ARG A 17 -9.45 -3.35 -13.00
N VAL A 18 -8.92 -4.51 -12.62
CA VAL A 18 -7.79 -4.60 -11.70
C VAL A 18 -6.62 -3.86 -12.33
N THR A 19 -6.19 -2.78 -11.68
CA THR A 19 -5.06 -1.99 -12.17
C THR A 19 -3.77 -2.77 -12.01
N ARG A 20 -2.76 -2.47 -12.84
CA ARG A 20 -1.43 -3.09 -12.71
C ARG A 20 -0.85 -2.89 -11.31
N ARG A 21 -1.07 -1.70 -10.71
CA ARG A 21 -0.70 -1.38 -9.32
C ARG A 21 -1.37 -2.32 -8.33
N GLN A 22 -2.67 -2.55 -8.46
CA GLN A 22 -3.40 -3.41 -7.53
C GLN A 22 -2.98 -4.87 -7.63
N ARG A 23 -2.74 -5.38 -8.85
CA ARG A 23 -2.16 -6.72 -9.04
C ARG A 23 -0.78 -6.82 -8.37
N PHE A 24 0.09 -5.84 -8.60
CA PHE A 24 1.43 -5.81 -7.99
C PHE A 24 1.37 -5.81 -6.46
N LEU A 25 0.49 -5.00 -5.85
CA LEU A 25 0.33 -4.96 -4.39
C LEU A 25 -0.17 -6.30 -3.83
N THR A 26 -1.06 -6.99 -4.56
CA THR A 26 -1.52 -8.33 -4.16
C THR A 26 -0.40 -9.38 -4.27
N GLU A 27 0.38 -9.35 -5.35
CA GLU A 27 1.52 -10.26 -5.53
C GLU A 27 2.63 -9.99 -4.50
N MET A 28 2.87 -8.71 -4.18
CA MET A 28 3.77 -8.32 -3.10
C MET A 28 3.33 -8.94 -1.77
N GLU A 29 2.06 -8.83 -1.40
CA GLU A 29 1.55 -9.36 -0.13
C GLU A 29 1.69 -10.89 -0.03
N SER A 30 1.68 -11.60 -1.16
CA SER A 30 1.85 -13.06 -1.17
C SER A 30 3.32 -13.50 -1.20
N VAL A 31 4.21 -12.73 -1.85
CA VAL A 31 5.61 -13.08 -2.03
C VAL A 31 6.48 -12.65 -0.83
N VAL A 32 6.16 -11.51 -0.22
CA VAL A 32 6.97 -10.97 0.88
C VAL A 32 6.57 -11.61 2.22
N PRO A 33 7.52 -12.21 2.98
CA PRO A 33 7.22 -12.77 4.29
C PRO A 33 7.16 -11.67 5.37
N TRP A 34 6.13 -10.82 5.33
CA TRP A 34 6.00 -9.63 6.17
C TRP A 34 6.18 -9.90 7.66
N SER A 35 5.50 -10.92 8.21
CA SER A 35 5.59 -11.23 9.64
C SER A 35 7.02 -11.53 10.09
N ARG A 36 7.81 -12.22 9.24
CA ARG A 36 9.20 -12.54 9.53
C ARG A 36 10.09 -11.30 9.47
N LEU A 37 9.85 -10.42 8.49
CA LEU A 37 10.59 -9.17 8.36
C LEU A 37 10.29 -8.22 9.52
N ILE A 38 9.02 -8.05 9.88
CA ILE A 38 8.59 -7.24 11.01
C ILE A 38 9.26 -7.75 12.30
N ALA A 39 9.21 -9.05 12.57
CA ALA A 39 9.83 -9.63 13.77
C ALA A 39 11.37 -9.44 13.79
N ALA A 40 12.02 -9.45 12.64
CA ALA A 40 13.46 -9.21 12.53
C ALA A 40 13.83 -7.74 12.75
N VAL A 41 12.97 -6.80 12.33
CA VAL A 41 13.23 -5.35 12.42
C VAL A 41 12.73 -4.75 13.74
N GLU A 42 11.71 -5.34 14.37
CA GLU A 42 11.08 -4.85 15.61
C GLU A 42 12.08 -4.52 16.73
N PRO A 43 13.12 -5.33 17.01
CA PRO A 43 14.11 -5.01 18.05
C PRO A 43 14.89 -3.72 17.78
N HIS A 44 15.01 -3.32 16.52
CA HIS A 44 15.76 -2.15 16.07
C HIS A 44 14.86 -0.94 15.82
N TYR A 45 13.54 -1.13 15.77
CA TYR A 45 12.61 -0.05 15.45
C TYR A 45 12.39 0.90 16.64
N PRO A 46 12.57 2.22 16.47
CA PRO A 46 12.43 3.17 17.57
C PRO A 46 10.98 3.20 18.07
N LYS A 47 10.78 2.89 19.36
CA LYS A 47 9.46 2.86 19.99
C LYS A 47 8.88 4.24 20.37
N GLY A 48 9.55 5.33 19.96
CA GLY A 48 9.12 6.72 20.18
C GLY A 48 8.93 7.09 21.66
N LYS A 49 9.96 7.65 22.32
CA LYS A 49 9.85 8.05 23.75
C LYS A 49 9.41 9.51 23.95
N ARG A 50 9.66 10.43 23.00
CA ARG A 50 9.24 11.85 23.01
C ARG A 50 9.13 12.37 21.57
N GLY A 51 8.11 13.18 21.27
CA GLY A 51 7.88 13.77 19.94
C GLY A 51 6.69 13.14 19.19
N ARG A 52 6.60 13.39 17.88
CA ARG A 52 5.55 12.81 17.02
C ARG A 52 5.68 11.28 17.04
N PRO A 53 4.58 10.53 17.25
CA PRO A 53 4.64 9.07 17.28
C PRO A 53 5.22 8.56 15.95
N PRO A 54 6.19 7.62 15.99
CA PRO A 54 6.70 7.00 14.77
C PRO A 54 5.55 6.30 14.05
N ILE A 55 5.57 6.35 12.71
CA ILE A 55 4.66 5.57 11.88
C ILE A 55 4.81 4.09 12.29
N GLY A 56 3.74 3.30 12.31
CA GLY A 56 3.85 1.89 12.70
C GLY A 56 4.88 1.14 11.84
N LEU A 57 5.73 0.32 12.46
CA LEU A 57 6.82 -0.43 11.82
C LEU A 57 6.37 -1.11 10.52
N GLU A 58 5.25 -1.81 10.56
CA GLU A 58 4.70 -2.51 9.41
C GLU A 58 4.38 -1.56 8.24
N ARG A 59 3.83 -0.38 8.53
CA ARG A 59 3.52 0.63 7.51
C ARG A 59 4.81 1.19 6.92
N MET A 60 5.78 1.55 7.76
CA MET A 60 7.07 2.08 7.31
C MET A 60 7.82 1.06 6.43
N LEU A 61 7.86 -0.20 6.86
CA LEU A 61 8.53 -1.26 6.13
C LEU A 61 7.92 -1.50 4.75
N ARG A 62 6.58 -1.49 4.63
CA ARG A 62 5.91 -1.60 3.33
C ARG A 62 6.25 -0.44 2.40
N ILE A 63 6.34 0.75 2.99
CA ILE A 63 6.67 1.98 2.30
C ILE A 63 8.10 1.93 1.74
N ASP A 64 9.09 1.57 2.57
CA ASP A 64 10.50 1.48 2.17
C ASP A 64 10.69 0.50 1.00
N PHE A 65 9.99 -0.64 1.05
CA PHE A 65 10.01 -1.63 -0.02
C PHE A 65 9.43 -1.08 -1.33
N LEU A 66 8.30 -0.36 -1.25
CA LEU A 66 7.71 0.27 -2.42
C LEU A 66 8.63 1.33 -3.02
N GLN A 67 9.27 2.17 -2.20
CA GLN A 67 10.25 3.13 -2.69
C GLN A 67 11.42 2.45 -3.39
N GLN A 68 11.99 1.42 -2.77
CA GLN A 68 13.13 0.67 -3.31
C GLN A 68 12.79 0.01 -4.66
N TRP A 69 11.58 -0.53 -4.81
CA TRP A 69 11.18 -1.21 -6.06
C TRP A 69 10.75 -0.27 -7.17
N TYR A 70 10.16 0.89 -6.82
CA TYR A 70 9.74 1.89 -7.80
C TYR A 70 10.79 2.99 -8.04
N GLY A 71 11.92 2.94 -7.33
CA GLY A 71 12.95 3.98 -7.39
C GLY A 71 12.43 5.35 -6.94
N LEU A 72 11.46 5.39 -6.03
CA LEU A 72 10.90 6.64 -5.50
C LEU A 72 11.87 7.21 -4.46
N SER A 73 12.24 8.49 -4.59
CA SER A 73 12.99 9.18 -3.54
C SER A 73 12.15 9.35 -2.27
N ASP A 74 12.79 9.56 -1.12
CA ASP A 74 12.12 9.84 0.16
C ASP A 74 11.10 10.98 0.10
N GLU A 75 11.36 11.99 -0.74
CA GLU A 75 10.51 13.17 -0.87
C GLU A 75 9.16 12.86 -1.53
N ALA A 76 9.15 12.04 -2.60
CA ALA A 76 7.91 11.65 -3.28
C ALA A 76 7.01 10.75 -2.42
N LEU A 77 7.61 10.03 -1.47
CA LEU A 77 6.89 9.20 -0.51
C LEU A 77 6.24 10.06 0.57
N GLU A 78 6.99 10.98 1.20
CA GLU A 78 6.43 11.86 2.23
C GLU A 78 5.23 12.64 1.67
N ASP A 79 5.35 13.16 0.46
CA ASP A 79 4.26 13.88 -0.21
C ASP A 79 3.03 12.98 -0.48
N ALA A 80 3.22 11.71 -0.88
CA ALA A 80 2.13 10.76 -1.09
C ALA A 80 1.48 10.24 0.22
N LEU A 81 2.14 10.36 1.36
CA LEU A 81 1.63 9.96 2.68
C LEU A 81 0.97 11.10 3.45
N TYR A 82 1.34 12.35 3.12
CA TYR A 82 0.84 13.56 3.77
C TYR A 82 -0.11 14.39 2.90
N SER A 83 -0.37 13.99 1.65
CA SER A 83 -1.48 14.48 0.81
C SER A 83 -2.81 13.80 1.10
#